data_AF-A0AAW0ERV9-F1
#
_entry.id   AF-A0AAW0ERV9-F1
#
_cell.length_a   1.000
_cell.length_b   1.000
_cell.length_c   1.000
_cell.angle_alpha   90.00
_cell.angle_beta   90.00
_cell.angle_gamma   90.00
#
_symmetry.space_group_name_H-M   'P 1'
#
loop_
_entity.id
_entity.type
_entity.pdbx_description
1 polymer ?
#
loop_
_entity_poly.entity_id
_entity_poly.type
_entity_poly.pdbx_seq_one_letter_code
_entity_poly.pdbx_strand_id
1 'polypeptide(L)'
;MAKTVSPLGSSGSEESARSRHGVSPQSRVGSPFSRWRSQAEQEHDPTSRVITLVVLMLIISTGILWSCDMFCCPIGKKLISLSERLHAAAPQAGGARSTAGGDAHDEPTDTANGGADSFYAAAGSFRCPQPQRYSREEVARHHVEDDLWIVVDGNVLDVSSFVVQHPGGSVLLDGAGGHDMATEFARFHEPSTVSLFASFCIGRIRGQ
;
A
#
# COMPACT_ATOMS: atom_id res chain seq x y z
N MET A 1 28.94 -79.81 -16.20
CA MET A 1 29.39 -81.02 -15.49
C MET A 1 30.08 -80.53 -14.22
N ALA A 2 29.37 -80.44 -13.09
CA ALA A 2 29.53 -81.31 -11.90
C ALA A 2 30.98 -81.26 -11.35
N LYS A 3 31.29 -80.76 -10.15
CA LYS A 3 31.00 -81.28 -8.79
C LYS A 3 31.71 -80.36 -7.77
N THR A 4 31.07 -79.93 -6.65
CA THR A 4 31.31 -80.33 -5.23
C THR A 4 32.80 -80.33 -4.80
N VAL A 5 33.26 -79.77 -3.67
CA VAL A 5 33.00 -80.19 -2.26
C VAL A 5 33.44 -79.09 -1.25
N SER A 6 32.77 -79.11 -0.10
CA SER A 6 32.76 -78.41 1.20
C SER A 6 34.04 -77.87 1.90
N PRO A 7 33.86 -77.03 2.96
CA PRO A 7 34.92 -76.39 3.74
C PRO A 7 35.34 -77.16 5.02
N LEU A 8 36.56 -76.88 5.51
CA LEU A 8 37.08 -77.31 6.83
C LEU A 8 36.65 -76.32 7.92
N GLY A 9 36.18 -76.86 9.04
CA GLY A 9 35.82 -76.10 10.24
C GLY A 9 37.01 -75.73 11.13
N SER A 10 36.79 -74.77 12.01
CA SER A 10 37.45 -74.71 13.31
C SER A 10 36.46 -74.16 14.35
N SER A 11 36.22 -75.00 15.36
CA SER A 11 35.89 -74.66 16.75
C SER A 11 36.74 -73.48 17.27
N GLY A 12 36.36 -72.68 18.24
CA GLY A 12 35.26 -72.70 19.20
C GLY A 12 35.73 -71.91 20.43
N SER A 13 34.89 -71.03 20.95
CA SER A 13 34.88 -70.47 22.31
C SER A 13 33.84 -69.35 22.33
N GLU A 14 33.02 -69.10 23.34
CA GLU A 14 32.67 -69.75 24.59
C GLU A 14 31.36 -69.06 24.99
N GLU A 15 30.45 -69.84 25.56
CA GLU A 15 29.17 -69.40 26.08
C GLU A 15 29.35 -68.67 27.43
N SER A 16 28.72 -67.51 27.60
CA SER A 16 28.24 -67.12 28.94
C SER A 16 27.10 -66.08 28.91
N ALA A 17 25.91 -66.63 29.13
CA ALA A 17 24.88 -66.11 30.03
C ALA A 17 24.21 -64.73 29.78
N ARG A 18 22.98 -64.85 29.24
CA ARG A 18 21.72 -64.43 29.90
C ARG A 18 21.47 -62.94 30.12
N SER A 19 20.61 -62.37 29.28
CA SER A 19 19.36 -61.74 29.75
C SER A 19 18.38 -61.53 28.59
N ARG A 20 17.28 -62.29 28.59
CA ARG A 20 16.09 -61.98 27.79
C ARG A 20 15.14 -61.17 28.69
N HIS A 21 14.95 -59.90 28.35
CA HIS A 21 13.74 -59.18 28.72
C HIS A 21 13.08 -58.69 27.44
N GLY A 22 11.82 -59.09 27.27
CA GLY A 22 11.02 -58.79 26.10
C GLY A 22 10.75 -57.30 25.95
N VAL A 23 10.67 -56.85 24.70
CA VAL A 23 10.12 -55.56 24.35
C VAL A 23 8.94 -55.79 23.39
N SER A 24 7.86 -55.12 23.78
CA SER A 24 6.49 -55.11 23.31
C SER A 24 6.28 -54.76 21.82
N PRO A 25 5.05 -54.96 21.30
CA PRO A 25 4.70 -54.69 19.91
C PRO A 25 4.90 -53.21 19.61
N GLN A 26 5.65 -52.89 18.55
CA GLN A 26 5.76 -51.51 18.09
C GLN A 26 4.38 -50.99 17.64
N SER A 27 3.80 -50.15 18.49
CA SER A 27 2.70 -49.27 18.13
C SER A 27 3.16 -48.38 16.98
N ARG A 28 2.54 -48.58 15.81
CA ARG A 28 2.69 -47.75 14.62
C ARG A 28 2.22 -46.33 14.94
N VAL A 29 3.13 -45.48 15.42
CA VAL A 29 2.87 -44.05 15.62
C VAL A 29 2.82 -43.43 14.22
N GLY A 30 1.61 -43.27 13.69
CA GLY A 30 1.38 -42.49 12.48
C GLY A 30 1.88 -41.06 12.72
N SER A 31 2.72 -40.56 11.82
CA SER A 31 3.21 -39.19 11.86
C SER A 31 2.04 -38.20 11.95
N PRO A 32 2.13 -37.13 12.77
CA PRO A 32 1.14 -36.06 12.80
C PRO A 32 0.93 -35.42 11.42
N PHE A 33 1.95 -35.50 10.55
CA PHE A 33 1.91 -35.02 9.18
C PHE A 33 1.00 -35.86 8.28
N SER A 34 0.86 -37.17 8.55
CA SER A 34 -0.04 -38.06 7.81
C SER A 34 -1.51 -37.77 8.12
N ARG A 35 -1.80 -37.42 9.38
CA ARG A 35 -3.14 -37.04 9.84
C ARG A 35 -3.57 -35.69 9.27
N TRP A 36 -2.64 -34.73 9.16
CA TRP A 36 -2.91 -33.43 8.53
C TRP A 36 -3.22 -33.58 7.03
N ARG A 37 -2.44 -34.40 6.30
CA ARG A 37 -2.68 -34.62 4.86
C ARG A 37 -4.05 -35.25 4.58
N SER A 38 -4.54 -36.15 5.44
CA SER A 38 -5.87 -36.74 5.29
C SER A 38 -7.04 -35.78 5.63
N GLN A 39 -6.76 -34.66 6.30
CA GLN A 39 -7.78 -33.69 6.73
C GLN A 39 -7.98 -32.55 5.73
N ALA A 40 -7.07 -32.38 4.77
CA ALA A 40 -7.18 -31.38 3.70
C ALA A 40 -7.97 -31.89 2.47
N GLU A 41 -8.32 -33.18 2.42
CA GLU A 41 -9.04 -33.83 1.30
C GLU A 41 -10.48 -34.27 1.65
N GLN A 42 -11.03 -33.86 2.80
CA GLN A 42 -12.44 -34.03 3.19
C GLN A 42 -13.00 -32.61 3.41
N GLU A 43 -13.97 -32.04 2.70
CA GLU A 43 -14.98 -32.53 1.77
C GLU A 43 -15.31 -31.40 0.78
N HIS A 44 -15.25 -31.64 -0.53
CA HIS A 44 -15.87 -30.74 -1.52
C HIS A 44 -17.35 -31.13 -1.68
N ASP A 45 -18.15 -30.79 -0.68
CA ASP A 45 -19.60 -30.99 -0.73
C ASP A 45 -20.22 -30.01 -1.77
N PRO A 46 -20.95 -30.49 -2.79
CA PRO A 46 -21.56 -29.62 -3.80
C PRO A 46 -22.52 -28.59 -3.19
N THR A 47 -23.13 -28.90 -2.05
CA THR A 47 -24.01 -28.00 -1.31
C THR A 47 -23.25 -26.82 -0.71
N SER A 48 -22.04 -27.03 -0.18
CA SER A 48 -21.15 -25.96 0.30
C SER A 48 -20.73 -24.99 -0.82
N ARG A 49 -20.46 -25.51 -2.03
CA ARG A 49 -20.16 -24.67 -3.20
C ARG A 49 -21.36 -23.83 -3.64
N VAL A 50 -22.56 -24.41 -3.64
CA VAL A 50 -23.80 -23.67 -3.97
C VAL A 50 -24.08 -22.57 -2.93
N ILE A 51 -23.93 -22.87 -1.64
CA ILE A 51 -24.11 -21.87 -0.58
C ILE A 51 -23.10 -20.73 -0.72
N THR A 52 -21.83 -21.05 -0.99
CA THR A 52 -20.78 -20.04 -1.19
C THR A 52 -21.09 -19.12 -2.38
N LEU A 53 -21.55 -19.68 -3.51
CA LEU A 53 -21.92 -18.89 -4.69
C LEU A 53 -23.18 -18.03 -4.44
N VAL A 54 -24.19 -18.54 -3.75
CA VAL A 54 -25.39 -17.77 -3.40
C VAL A 54 -25.06 -16.61 -2.47
N VAL A 55 -24.22 -16.83 -1.45
CA VAL A 55 -23.77 -15.77 -0.54
C VAL A 55 -22.95 -14.72 -1.29
N LEU A 56 -22.04 -15.12 -2.19
CA LEU A 56 -21.28 -14.19 -3.03
C LEU A 56 -22.19 -13.35 -3.94
N MET A 57 -23.18 -13.97 -4.58
CA MET A 57 -24.15 -13.27 -5.43
C MET A 57 -25.01 -12.28 -4.64
N LEU A 58 -25.40 -12.62 -3.41
CA LEU A 58 -26.14 -11.71 -2.53
C LEU A 58 -25.29 -10.51 -2.12
N ILE A 59 -24.02 -10.71 -1.75
CA ILE A 59 -23.09 -9.64 -1.40
C ILE A 59 -22.89 -8.68 -2.58
N ILE A 60 -22.64 -9.23 -3.78
CA ILE A 60 -22.48 -8.45 -5.01
C ILE A 60 -23.76 -7.67 -5.32
N SER A 61 -24.93 -8.31 -5.20
CA SER A 61 -26.22 -7.63 -5.43
C SER A 61 -26.48 -6.51 -4.42
N THR A 62 -26.17 -6.72 -3.13
CA THR A 62 -26.31 -5.67 -2.10
C THR A 62 -25.27 -4.55 -2.24
N GLY A 63 -24.05 -4.85 -2.70
CA GLY A 63 -23.00 -3.85 -2.94
C GLY A 63 -23.28 -2.98 -4.17
N ILE A 64 -23.86 -3.55 -5.22
CA ILE A 64 -24.30 -2.80 -6.40
C ILE A 64 -25.48 -1.88 -6.06
N LEU A 65 -26.38 -2.29 -5.15
CA LEU A 65 -27.47 -1.42 -4.67
C LEU A 65 -26.99 -0.31 -3.71
N TRP A 66 -25.85 -0.45 -3.04
CA TRP A 66 -25.22 0.65 -2.26
C TRP A 66 -24.48 1.67 -3.14
N SER A 67 -24.22 1.34 -4.40
CA SER A 67 -23.52 2.22 -5.33
C SER A 67 -24.45 3.02 -6.26
N CYS A 68 -25.78 2.94 -6.08
CA CYS A 68 -26.74 3.61 -6.99
C CYS A 68 -27.86 4.44 -6.37
N ASP A 69 -27.99 4.61 -5.03
CA ASP A 69 -29.00 5.55 -4.50
C ASP A 69 -28.62 6.17 -3.14
N MET A 70 -27.67 7.13 -3.14
CA MET A 70 -27.66 8.22 -2.17
C MET A 70 -26.67 9.34 -2.57
N PHE A 71 -27.15 10.58 -2.54
CA PHE A 71 -26.48 11.85 -2.87
C PHE A 71 -26.56 12.36 -4.32
N CYS A 72 -27.81 12.47 -4.76
CA CYS A 72 -28.47 13.74 -5.12
C CYS A 72 -27.70 14.82 -5.90
N CYS A 73 -28.30 15.08 -7.06
CA CYS A 73 -28.43 16.29 -7.86
C CYS A 73 -28.24 17.69 -7.20
N PRO A 74 -27.96 18.71 -8.04
CA PRO A 74 -27.41 20.01 -7.65
C PRO A 74 -28.50 21.11 -7.68
N ILE A 75 -29.15 21.43 -6.56
CA ILE A 75 -30.14 22.54 -6.51
C ILE A 75 -30.00 23.46 -5.27
N GLY A 76 -29.27 23.07 -4.22
CA GLY A 76 -29.31 23.80 -2.93
C GLY A 76 -28.35 24.98 -2.70
N LYS A 77 -27.39 25.29 -3.59
CA LYS A 77 -26.24 26.15 -3.22
C LYS A 77 -26.36 27.65 -3.57
N LYS A 78 -27.47 28.11 -4.16
CA LYS A 78 -27.58 29.48 -4.69
C LYS A 78 -28.20 30.53 -3.75
N LEU A 79 -28.57 30.17 -2.52
CA LEU A 79 -29.30 31.08 -1.61
C LEU A 79 -28.51 31.58 -0.38
N ILE A 80 -27.28 31.11 -0.15
CA ILE A 80 -26.47 31.51 1.02
C ILE A 80 -25.47 32.64 0.69
N SER A 81 -25.22 32.91 -0.60
CA SER A 81 -24.28 33.96 -1.04
C SER A 81 -24.88 35.39 -1.04
N LEU A 82 -26.12 35.59 -0.61
CA LEU A 82 -26.79 36.91 -0.66
C LEU A 82 -26.82 37.64 0.69
N SER A 83 -26.46 37.00 1.81
CA SER A 83 -26.53 37.62 3.14
C SER A 83 -25.27 38.39 3.57
N GLU A 84 -24.14 38.26 2.86
CA GLU A 84 -22.89 38.94 3.23
C GLU A 84 -22.68 40.30 2.54
N ARG A 85 -23.66 40.76 1.75
CA ARG A 85 -23.59 42.05 1.02
C ARG A 85 -24.18 43.25 1.76
N LEU A 86 -24.32 43.19 3.09
CA LEU A 86 -25.02 44.24 3.86
C LEU A 86 -24.19 44.96 4.94
N HIS A 87 -22.87 44.77 5.05
CA HIS A 87 -22.09 45.35 6.16
C HIS A 87 -20.90 46.27 5.86
N ALA A 88 -20.71 46.82 4.66
CA ALA A 88 -19.73 47.91 4.52
C ALA A 88 -20.02 48.88 3.38
N ALA A 89 -20.60 50.03 3.74
CA ALA A 89 -20.58 51.24 2.94
C ALA A 89 -19.26 52.00 3.19
N ALA A 90 -18.53 52.28 2.10
CA ALA A 90 -17.73 53.45 1.66
C ALA A 90 -17.28 54.57 2.66
N PRO A 91 -16.40 55.54 2.27
CA PRO A 91 -15.58 55.70 1.04
C PRO A 91 -14.15 56.28 1.25
N GLN A 92 -13.37 56.36 0.15
CA GLN A 92 -12.56 57.51 -0.36
C GLN A 92 -11.34 56.97 -1.14
N ALA A 93 -11.30 57.06 -2.48
CA ALA A 93 -10.96 58.20 -3.33
C ALA A 93 -9.44 58.39 -3.56
N GLY A 94 -9.02 58.24 -4.81
CA GLY A 94 -7.84 58.93 -5.37
C GLY A 94 -6.72 58.05 -5.93
N GLY A 95 -6.39 58.28 -7.21
CA GLY A 95 -5.00 58.21 -7.67
C GLY A 95 -4.65 57.09 -8.64
N ALA A 96 -4.47 57.48 -9.91
CA ALA A 96 -3.86 56.70 -10.98
C ALA A 96 -2.43 56.22 -10.65
N ARG A 97 -1.98 55.13 -11.28
CA ARG A 97 -0.89 55.10 -12.29
C ARG A 97 -0.33 53.68 -12.45
N SER A 98 -0.07 53.35 -13.72
CA SER A 98 0.63 52.15 -14.18
C SER A 98 2.07 52.08 -13.65
N THR A 99 2.47 50.94 -13.10
CA THR A 99 3.84 50.42 -13.15
C THR A 99 3.82 48.89 -13.13
N ALA A 100 4.48 48.29 -14.10
CA ALA A 100 4.96 46.92 -14.03
C ALA A 100 5.90 46.75 -12.82
N GLY A 101 5.79 45.63 -12.12
CA GLY A 101 6.65 45.26 -11.00
C GLY A 101 6.21 43.90 -10.48
N GLY A 102 7.11 42.92 -10.53
CA GLY A 102 6.90 41.63 -9.90
C GLY A 102 7.21 41.74 -8.41
N ASP A 103 6.38 41.09 -7.60
CA ASP A 103 6.61 40.85 -6.17
C ASP A 103 5.91 39.50 -5.87
N ALA A 104 6.64 38.42 -5.61
CA ALA A 104 7.18 38.08 -4.30
C ALA A 104 6.08 38.15 -3.22
N HIS A 105 5.22 37.13 -3.20
CA HIS A 105 4.48 36.82 -1.99
C HIS A 105 5.39 35.99 -1.08
N ASP A 106 5.91 36.68 -0.07
CA ASP A 106 6.41 36.13 1.18
C ASP A 106 5.23 35.43 1.90
N GLU A 107 5.30 34.10 1.99
CA GLU A 107 4.54 33.31 2.96
C GLU A 107 5.59 32.67 3.88
N PRO A 108 5.48 32.83 5.22
CA PRO A 108 6.50 32.35 6.14
C PRO A 108 6.33 30.84 6.31
N THR A 109 7.00 30.05 5.47
CA THR A 109 7.12 28.61 5.71
C THR A 109 8.24 28.37 6.70
N ASP A 110 7.86 27.77 7.83
CA ASP A 110 8.67 27.40 8.97
C ASP A 110 10.10 26.92 8.61
N THR A 111 11.07 27.37 9.41
CA THR A 111 12.53 27.19 9.28
C THR A 111 13.02 25.73 9.38
N ALA A 112 12.19 24.74 9.08
CA ALA A 112 12.55 23.32 9.02
C ALA A 112 12.85 22.82 7.59
N ASN A 113 12.48 23.56 6.53
CA ASN A 113 12.45 23.03 5.16
C ASN A 113 13.56 23.53 4.22
N GLY A 114 14.53 24.33 4.70
CA GLY A 114 15.54 24.96 3.83
C GLY A 114 16.37 23.99 2.95
N GLY A 115 16.47 22.72 3.35
CA GLY A 115 17.06 21.66 2.53
C GLY A 115 16.15 21.14 1.41
N ALA A 116 14.85 21.02 1.67
CA ALA A 116 13.89 20.53 0.68
C ALA A 116 13.55 21.61 -0.36
N ASP A 117 13.41 22.87 0.05
CA ASP A 117 13.07 23.96 -0.87
C ASP A 117 14.17 24.17 -1.93
N SER A 118 15.43 24.10 -1.51
CA SER A 118 16.58 24.17 -2.42
C SER A 118 16.67 22.94 -3.34
N PHE A 119 16.29 21.76 -2.85
CA PHE A 119 16.21 20.53 -3.65
C PHE A 119 15.18 20.66 -4.78
N TYR A 120 13.94 21.10 -4.49
CA TYR A 120 12.89 21.23 -5.50
C TYR A 120 13.11 22.42 -6.44
N ALA A 121 13.78 23.49 -5.97
CA ALA A 121 14.26 24.55 -6.84
C ALA A 121 15.29 24.04 -7.85
N ALA A 122 16.26 23.21 -7.40
CA ALA A 122 17.24 22.58 -8.29
C ALA A 122 16.61 21.57 -9.26
N ALA A 123 15.52 20.91 -8.86
CA ALA A 123 14.75 20.00 -9.70
C ALA A 123 13.89 20.72 -10.77
N GLY A 124 13.85 22.05 -10.76
CA GLY A 124 13.07 22.85 -11.73
C GLY A 124 11.59 22.99 -11.39
N SER A 125 11.20 22.79 -10.13
CA SER A 125 9.83 22.95 -9.62
C SER A 125 8.79 22.20 -10.45
N PHE A 126 8.92 20.88 -10.48
CA PHE A 126 8.03 20.01 -11.23
C PHE A 126 6.55 20.23 -10.84
N ARG A 127 5.72 20.49 -11.85
CA ARG A 127 4.28 20.64 -11.73
C ARG A 127 3.61 19.46 -12.39
N CYS A 128 2.74 18.78 -11.64
CA CYS A 128 1.90 17.73 -12.19
C CYS A 128 1.14 18.21 -13.44
N PRO A 129 1.19 17.48 -14.57
CA PRO A 129 0.42 17.83 -15.77
C PRO A 129 -1.08 17.56 -15.60
N GLN A 130 -1.47 16.76 -14.61
CA GLN A 130 -2.86 16.39 -14.38
C GLN A 130 -3.67 17.56 -13.76
N PRO A 131 -4.85 17.90 -14.30
CA PRO A 131 -5.65 19.01 -13.82
C PRO A 131 -6.35 18.74 -12.48
N GLN A 132 -6.39 17.50 -12.02
CA GLN A 132 -7.09 17.06 -10.82
C GLN A 132 -6.51 17.73 -9.56
N ARG A 133 -7.38 17.95 -8.58
CA ARG A 133 -7.03 18.52 -7.28
C ARG A 133 -7.64 17.71 -6.15
N TYR A 134 -6.82 17.30 -5.20
CA TYR A 134 -7.20 16.46 -4.07
C TYR A 134 -7.11 17.23 -2.76
N SER A 135 -7.94 16.90 -1.78
CA SER A 135 -7.75 17.40 -0.42
C SER A 135 -6.77 16.50 0.35
N ARG A 136 -6.21 17.00 1.45
CA ARG A 136 -5.31 16.17 2.29
C ARG A 136 -6.05 14.99 2.91
N GLU A 137 -7.32 15.19 3.28
CA GLU A 137 -8.18 14.13 3.82
C GLU A 137 -8.49 13.06 2.77
N GLU A 138 -8.60 13.45 1.50
CA GLU A 138 -8.77 12.51 0.40
C GLU A 138 -7.51 11.66 0.23
N VAL A 139 -6.34 12.29 0.14
CA VAL A 139 -5.04 11.59 0.02
C VAL A 139 -4.78 10.66 1.21
N ALA A 140 -5.11 11.08 2.43
CA ALA A 140 -4.93 10.29 3.65
C ALA A 140 -5.65 8.93 3.64
N ARG A 141 -6.66 8.75 2.78
CA ARG A 141 -7.36 7.46 2.65
C ARG A 141 -6.55 6.41 1.89
N HIS A 142 -5.59 6.83 1.08
CA HIS A 142 -4.77 5.98 0.20
C HIS A 142 -3.43 5.67 0.88
N HIS A 143 -3.44 4.69 1.78
CA HIS A 143 -2.32 4.41 2.70
C HIS A 143 -1.91 2.94 2.79
N VAL A 144 -2.39 2.08 1.89
CA VAL A 144 -2.08 0.64 1.88
C VAL A 144 -1.26 0.29 0.64
N GLU A 145 -0.49 -0.80 0.64
CA GLU A 145 0.48 -1.09 -0.45
C GLU A 145 -0.13 -1.10 -1.86
N ASP A 146 -1.36 -1.62 -2.01
CA ASP A 146 -2.07 -1.69 -3.29
C ASP A 146 -2.85 -0.40 -3.64
N ASP A 147 -2.89 0.58 -2.73
CA ASP A 147 -3.56 1.88 -2.87
C ASP A 147 -2.81 2.93 -2.03
N LEU A 148 -1.60 3.28 -2.48
CA LEU A 148 -0.62 4.10 -1.77
C LEU A 148 -0.39 5.41 -2.49
N TRP A 149 -0.89 6.50 -1.92
CA TRP A 149 -0.64 7.85 -2.44
C TRP A 149 0.29 8.61 -1.51
N ILE A 150 1.14 9.44 -2.07
CA ILE A 150 2.02 10.35 -1.32
C ILE A 150 1.96 11.75 -1.90
N VAL A 151 2.28 12.74 -1.08
CA VAL A 151 2.45 14.13 -1.53
C VAL A 151 3.93 14.47 -1.58
N VAL A 152 4.38 15.04 -2.70
CA VAL A 152 5.75 15.52 -2.90
C VAL A 152 5.69 16.88 -3.59
N ASP A 153 6.16 17.94 -2.92
CA ASP A 153 6.13 19.32 -3.41
C ASP A 153 4.72 19.76 -3.88
N GLY A 154 3.70 19.37 -3.11
CA GLY A 154 2.28 19.61 -3.39
C GLY A 154 1.70 18.84 -4.59
N ASN A 155 2.49 17.96 -5.22
CA ASN A 155 2.01 17.01 -6.21
C ASN A 155 1.53 15.73 -5.52
N VAL A 156 0.42 15.17 -5.99
CA VAL A 156 -0.13 13.90 -5.48
C VAL A 156 0.28 12.80 -6.44
N LEU A 157 0.99 11.80 -5.91
CA LEU A 157 1.56 10.69 -6.65
C LEU A 157 0.87 9.39 -6.23
N ASP A 158 0.40 8.61 -7.20
CA ASP A 158 -0.02 7.22 -6.99
C ASP A 158 1.17 6.31 -7.27
N VAL A 159 1.74 5.75 -6.19
CA VAL A 159 2.94 4.90 -6.26
C VAL A 159 2.63 3.43 -5.99
N SER A 160 1.35 3.04 -5.98
CA SER A 160 0.91 1.67 -5.66
C SER A 160 1.62 0.62 -6.54
N SER A 161 1.72 0.89 -7.84
CA SER A 161 2.42 0.00 -8.79
C SER A 161 3.95 -0.02 -8.67
N PHE A 162 4.52 0.95 -7.94
CA PHE A 162 5.95 1.15 -7.80
C PHE A 162 6.50 0.61 -6.47
N VAL A 163 5.66 0.33 -5.46
CA VAL A 163 6.07 -0.09 -4.12
C VAL A 163 7.12 -1.22 -4.15
N VAL A 164 6.87 -2.27 -4.93
CA VAL A 164 7.77 -3.44 -5.05
C VAL A 164 9.03 -3.18 -5.88
N GLN A 165 9.03 -2.13 -6.69
CA GLN A 165 10.14 -1.73 -7.57
C GLN A 165 11.01 -0.64 -6.96
N HIS A 166 10.59 -0.07 -5.83
CA HIS A 166 11.31 0.99 -5.14
C HIS A 166 12.70 0.50 -4.70
N PRO A 167 13.81 1.11 -5.17
CA PRO A 167 15.16 0.66 -4.85
C PRO A 167 15.52 0.67 -3.36
N GLY A 168 14.84 1.49 -2.56
CA GLY A 168 14.96 1.51 -1.09
C GLY A 168 14.18 0.41 -0.37
N GLY A 169 13.43 -0.41 -1.09
CA GLY A 169 12.51 -1.42 -0.55
C GLY A 169 11.15 -0.85 -0.15
N SER A 170 10.17 -1.74 0.00
CA SER A 170 8.79 -1.37 0.39
C SER A 170 8.69 -0.89 1.84
N VAL A 171 9.60 -1.32 2.72
CA VAL A 171 9.61 -0.95 4.14
C VAL A 171 9.75 0.57 4.35
N LEU A 172 10.42 1.28 3.44
CA LEU A 172 10.54 2.74 3.53
C LEU A 172 9.26 3.48 3.10
N LEU A 173 8.34 2.79 2.43
CA LEU A 173 7.03 3.32 2.05
C LEU A 173 5.95 2.93 3.08
N ASP A 174 6.27 2.02 4.00
CA ASP A 174 5.38 1.67 5.11
C ASP A 174 5.16 2.90 6.00
N GLY A 175 3.90 3.31 6.16
CA GLY A 175 3.52 4.54 6.85
C GLY A 175 3.72 5.85 6.05
N ALA A 176 4.28 5.82 4.84
CA ALA A 176 4.37 7.00 3.98
C ALA A 176 3.03 7.35 3.31
N GLY A 177 2.20 6.33 3.07
CA GLY A 177 0.92 6.48 2.42
C GLY A 177 0.01 7.50 3.12
N GLY A 178 -0.61 8.38 2.34
CA GLY A 178 -1.48 9.44 2.84
C GLY A 178 -0.77 10.70 3.34
N HIS A 179 0.57 10.74 3.34
CA HIS A 179 1.34 11.81 3.96
C HIS A 179 2.17 12.64 2.96
N ASP A 180 2.65 13.79 3.44
CA ASP A 180 3.59 14.65 2.71
C ASP A 180 5.02 14.18 2.99
N MET A 181 5.67 13.69 1.95
CA MET A 181 6.98 13.06 1.98
C MET A 181 8.05 13.96 1.33
N ALA A 182 7.76 15.25 1.13
CA ALA A 182 8.65 16.15 0.40
C ALA A 182 10.06 16.24 1.03
N THR A 183 10.14 16.28 2.36
CA THR A 183 11.41 16.40 3.09
C THR A 183 12.20 15.10 3.06
N GLU A 184 11.54 13.97 3.29
CA GLU A 184 12.12 12.63 3.25
C GLU A 184 12.63 12.31 1.85
N PHE A 185 11.83 12.63 0.83
CA PHE A 185 12.20 12.45 -0.56
C PHE A 185 13.50 13.22 -0.89
N ALA A 186 13.56 14.50 -0.55
CA ALA A 186 14.73 15.35 -0.78
C ALA A 186 15.99 14.87 -0.04
N ARG A 187 15.84 14.14 1.07
CA ARG A 187 16.97 13.57 1.83
C ARG A 187 17.61 12.36 1.16
N PHE A 188 16.82 11.54 0.46
CA PHE A 188 17.27 10.24 -0.06
C PHE A 188 17.42 10.18 -1.58
N HIS A 189 16.95 11.20 -2.31
CA HIS A 189 16.99 11.24 -3.77
C HIS A 189 17.84 12.41 -4.28
N GLU A 190 18.25 12.32 -5.54
CA GLU A 190 18.89 13.41 -6.29
C GLU A 190 17.81 14.22 -7.03
N PRO A 191 17.96 15.55 -7.24
CA PRO A 191 16.91 16.38 -7.86
C PRO A 191 16.46 15.88 -9.24
N SER A 192 17.35 15.25 -10.01
CA SER A 192 17.03 14.65 -11.30
C SER A 192 15.92 13.59 -11.24
N THR A 193 15.78 12.91 -10.09
CA THR A 193 14.79 11.84 -9.86
C THR A 193 13.36 12.36 -9.88
N VAL A 194 13.14 13.63 -9.56
CA VAL A 194 11.80 14.26 -9.55
C VAL A 194 11.09 14.10 -10.90
N SER A 195 11.85 14.13 -12.01
CA SER A 195 11.31 13.95 -13.36
C SER A 195 10.68 12.58 -13.61
N LEU A 196 11.18 11.53 -12.94
CA LEU A 196 10.67 10.17 -13.07
C LEU A 196 9.27 10.03 -12.44
N PHE A 197 8.95 10.85 -11.44
CA PHE A 197 7.66 10.80 -10.75
C PHE A 197 6.52 11.48 -11.51
N ALA A 198 6.84 12.17 -12.60
CA ALA A 198 5.85 12.78 -13.46
C ALA A 198 4.82 11.78 -14.00
N SER A 199 5.23 10.53 -14.22
CA SER A 199 4.36 9.44 -14.68
C SER A 199 3.39 8.93 -13.60
N PHE A 200 3.78 9.01 -12.33
CA PHE A 200 2.96 8.62 -11.17
C PHE A 200 2.03 9.74 -10.71
N CYS A 201 2.19 10.94 -11.27
CA CYS A 201 1.45 12.09 -10.81
C CYS A 201 -0.01 12.06 -11.27
N ILE A 202 -0.93 12.06 -10.31
CA ILE A 202 -2.38 12.02 -10.55
C ILE A 202 -3.07 13.35 -10.31
N GLY A 203 -2.37 14.36 -9.77
CA GLY A 203 -2.88 15.72 -9.56
C GLY A 203 -2.06 16.51 -8.54
N ARG A 204 -2.68 17.54 -7.93
CA ARG A 204 -2.06 18.39 -6.90
C ARG A 204 -2.98 18.59 -5.70
N ILE A 205 -2.42 19.00 -4.56
CA ILE A 205 -3.22 19.38 -3.40
C ILE A 205 -4.02 20.66 -3.69
N ARG A 206 -5.26 20.73 -3.18
CA ARG A 206 -6.11 21.93 -3.26
C ARG A 206 -5.54 23.03 -2.36
N GLY A 207 -5.31 24.22 -2.93
CA GLY A 207 -4.94 25.42 -2.18
C GLY A 207 -3.44 25.58 -1.91
N GLN A 208 -2.58 24.94 -2.70
CA GLN A 208 -1.12 24.97 -2.58
C GLN A 208 -0.43 25.33 -3.91
#